data_AF-Q6X9S9-F1
#
_entry.id   AF-Q6X9S9-F1
#
_cell.length_a   1.000
_cell.length_b   1.000
_cell.length_c   1.000
_cell.angle_alpha   90.00
_cell.angle_beta   90.00
_cell.angle_gamma   90.00
#
_symmetry.space_group_name_H-M   'P 1'
#
loop_
_entity.id
_entity.type
_entity.pdbx_description
1 polymer ?
#
loop_
_entity_poly.entity_id
_entity_poly.type
_entity_poly.pdbx_seq_one_letter_code
_entity_poly.pdbx_strand_id
1 'polypeptide(L)'
;PQYTDQIDKLSLHVEIAGKLNAIIREQCLRDVGQLEQDLVFGDAGTKELINFFQTQLGVSRENKLRLLMIYAAINPEKFENDKGTKMMQLAGLSADDMIAVNNMRCLCADTKK
;
A
#
# COMPACT_ATOMS: atom_id res chain seq x y z
N PRO A 1 -0.89 38.91 22.67
CA PRO A 1 0.07 37.80 22.82
C PRO A 1 -0.60 36.41 22.67
N GLN A 2 -1.44 35.98 23.62
CA GLN A 2 -2.07 34.64 23.57
C GLN A 2 -2.99 34.40 22.36
N TYR A 3 -3.72 35.44 21.92
CA TYR A 3 -4.58 35.34 20.74
C TYR A 3 -3.77 35.17 19.44
N THR A 4 -2.62 35.84 19.34
CA THR A 4 -1.69 35.71 18.21
C THR A 4 -1.11 34.30 18.13
N ASP A 5 -0.67 33.74 19.26
CA ASP A 5 -0.16 32.36 19.31
C ASP A 5 -1.22 31.32 18.93
N GLN A 6 -2.49 31.59 19.24
CA GLN A 6 -3.61 30.71 18.83
C GLN A 6 -3.88 30.78 17.33
N ILE A 7 -3.81 31.97 16.73
CA ILE A 7 -3.92 32.18 15.28
C ILE A 7 -2.77 31.47 14.55
N ASP A 8 -1.55 31.57 15.07
CA ASP A 8 -0.37 30.95 14.45
C ASP A 8 -0.47 29.41 14.47
N LYS A 9 -0.92 28.83 15.59
CA LYS A 9 -1.18 27.38 15.68
C LYS A 9 -2.28 26.93 14.71
N LEU A 10 -3.37 27.69 14.61
CA LEU A 10 -4.45 27.37 13.69
C LEU A 10 -3.97 27.44 12.23
N SER A 11 -3.22 28.49 11.88
CA SER A 11 -2.62 28.66 10.55
C SER A 11 -1.74 27.48 10.17
N LEU A 12 -0.92 26.99 11.12
CA LEU A 12 -0.09 25.80 10.90
C LEU A 12 -0.93 24.55 10.63
N HIS A 13 -2.01 24.31 11.38
CA HIS A 13 -2.89 23.17 11.13
C HIS A 13 -3.56 23.24 9.75
N VAL A 14 -3.97 24.43 9.32
CA VAL A 14 -4.54 24.65 7.98
C VAL A 14 -3.51 24.32 6.90
N GLU A 15 -2.27 24.78 7.06
CA GLU A 15 -1.18 24.48 6.12
C GLU A 15 -0.87 22.98 6.04
N ILE A 16 -0.75 22.31 7.20
CA ILE A 16 -0.51 20.86 7.28
C ILE A 16 -1.65 20.09 6.61
N ALA A 17 -2.90 20.43 6.94
CA ALA A 17 -4.07 19.80 6.34
C ALA A 17 -4.11 20.02 4.81
N GLY A 18 -3.72 21.21 4.34
CA GLY A 18 -3.58 21.50 2.92
C GLY A 18 -2.57 20.56 2.23
N LYS A 19 -1.37 20.44 2.79
CA LYS A 19 -0.31 19.55 2.28
C LYS A 19 -0.73 18.08 2.27
N LEU A 20 -1.33 17.59 3.35
CA LEU A 20 -1.82 16.21 3.43
C LEU A 20 -2.90 15.93 2.38
N ASN A 21 -3.86 16.85 2.20
CA ASN A 21 -4.91 16.69 1.20
C ASN A 21 -4.37 16.68 -0.23
N ALA A 22 -3.32 17.47 -0.51
CA ALA A 22 -2.65 17.43 -1.80
C ALA A 22 -2.01 16.05 -2.04
N ILE A 23 -1.23 15.54 -1.09
CA ILE A 23 -0.57 14.23 -1.18
C ILE A 23 -1.59 13.10 -1.36
N ILE A 24 -2.69 13.10 -0.58
CA ILE A 24 -3.75 12.09 -0.69
C ILE A 24 -4.34 12.03 -2.10
N ARG A 25 -4.52 13.19 -2.75
CA ARG A 25 -5.06 13.29 -4.11
C ARG A 25 -4.02 12.88 -5.14
N GLU A 26 -2.82 13.44 -5.07
CA GLU A 26 -1.74 13.22 -6.05
C GLU A 26 -1.28 11.78 -6.10
N GLN A 27 -1.26 11.08 -4.96
CA GLN A 27 -0.83 9.69 -4.88
C GLN A 27 -1.98 8.68 -4.87
N CYS A 28 -3.22 9.13 -5.10
CA CYS A 28 -4.44 8.30 -5.06
C CYS A 28 -4.57 7.46 -3.77
N LEU A 29 -4.18 8.01 -2.61
CA LEU A 29 -4.07 7.24 -1.36
C LEU A 29 -5.41 6.72 -0.83
N ARG A 30 -6.54 7.30 -1.27
CA ARG A 30 -7.86 6.77 -0.90
C ARG A 30 -8.11 5.40 -1.52
N ASP A 31 -7.81 5.24 -2.81
CA ASP A 31 -8.04 3.99 -3.52
C ASP A 31 -7.04 2.91 -3.05
N VAL A 32 -5.78 3.31 -2.82
CA VAL A 32 -4.76 2.43 -2.23
C VAL A 32 -5.19 1.98 -0.84
N GLY A 33 -5.58 2.92 0.03
CA GLY A 33 -5.97 2.62 1.41
C GLY A 33 -7.23 1.77 1.50
N GLN A 34 -8.19 1.95 0.57
CA GLN A 34 -9.37 1.09 0.50
C GLN A 34 -8.98 -0.35 0.14
N LEU A 35 -8.16 -0.52 -0.91
CA LEU A 35 -7.71 -1.85 -1.31
C LEU A 35 -6.89 -2.54 -0.21
N GLU A 36 -6.08 -1.80 0.55
CA GLU A 36 -5.37 -2.35 1.70
C GLU A 36 -6.31 -2.91 2.77
N GLN A 37 -7.36 -2.16 3.10
CA GLN A 37 -8.37 -2.61 4.05
C GLN A 37 -9.07 -3.85 3.52
N ASP A 38 -9.54 -3.81 2.27
CA ASP A 38 -10.26 -4.93 1.67
C ASP A 38 -9.39 -6.20 1.63
N LEU A 39 -8.09 -6.08 1.37
CA LEU A 39 -7.15 -7.21 1.44
C LEU A 39 -7.03 -7.75 2.87
N VAL A 40 -6.82 -6.88 3.86
CA VAL A 40 -6.63 -7.27 5.27
C VAL A 40 -7.89 -7.92 5.86
N PHE A 41 -9.07 -7.43 5.49
CA PHE A 41 -10.35 -7.96 5.97
C PHE A 41 -10.89 -9.13 5.11
N GLY A 42 -10.25 -9.43 3.98
CA GLY A 42 -10.61 -10.55 3.11
C GLY A 42 -11.71 -10.25 2.08
N ASP A 43 -12.06 -8.98 1.90
CA ASP A 43 -13.04 -8.49 0.93
C ASP A 43 -12.46 -8.36 -0.50
N ALA A 44 -11.13 -8.40 -0.64
CA ALA A 44 -10.41 -8.38 -1.91
C ALA A 44 -9.33 -9.47 -2.00
N GLY A 45 -8.93 -9.82 -3.23
CA GLY A 45 -7.86 -10.78 -3.47
C GLY A 45 -7.07 -10.53 -4.75
N THR A 46 -6.58 -11.62 -5.35
CA THR A 46 -5.71 -11.58 -6.54
C THR A 46 -6.34 -10.80 -7.71
N LYS A 47 -7.65 -10.94 -7.93
CA LYS A 47 -8.34 -10.33 -9.07
C LYS A 47 -8.37 -8.81 -8.93
N GLU A 48 -8.71 -8.32 -7.74
CA GLU A 48 -8.82 -6.90 -7.42
C GLU A 48 -7.43 -6.23 -7.48
N LEU A 49 -6.39 -6.89 -6.99
CA LEU A 49 -4.99 -6.44 -7.13
C LEU A 49 -4.55 -6.32 -8.59
N ILE A 50 -4.80 -7.34 -9.41
CA ILE A 50 -4.47 -7.31 -10.84
C ILE A 50 -5.21 -6.16 -11.53
N ASN A 51 -6.51 -6.04 -11.29
CA ASN A 51 -7.31 -4.96 -11.86
C ASN A 51 -6.79 -3.59 -11.43
N PHE A 52 -6.43 -3.42 -10.15
CA PHE A 52 -5.86 -2.19 -9.63
C PHE A 52 -4.56 -1.82 -10.34
N PHE A 53 -3.61 -2.77 -10.51
CA PHE A 53 -2.35 -2.48 -11.20
C PHE A 53 -2.53 -2.17 -12.69
N GLN A 54 -3.55 -2.74 -13.34
CA GLN A 54 -3.85 -2.47 -14.75
C GLN A 54 -4.55 -1.12 -14.96
N THR A 55 -5.38 -0.70 -14.00
CA THR A 55 -6.21 0.52 -14.13
C THR A 55 -5.55 1.76 -13.54
N GLN A 56 -4.80 1.61 -12.45
CA GLN A 56 -4.22 2.72 -11.70
C GLN A 56 -2.72 2.89 -12.01
N LEU A 57 -2.41 3.27 -13.25
CA LEU A 57 -1.02 3.40 -13.73
C LEU A 57 -0.22 4.50 -13.02
N GLY A 58 -0.89 5.53 -12.51
CA GLY A 58 -0.27 6.66 -11.80
C GLY A 58 0.15 6.35 -10.36
N VAL A 59 -0.20 5.18 -9.82
CA VAL A 59 0.20 4.80 -8.46
C VAL A 59 1.69 4.53 -8.40
N SER A 60 2.35 5.08 -7.38
CA SER A 60 3.79 4.93 -7.18
C SER A 60 4.19 3.46 -7.02
N ARG A 61 5.44 3.14 -7.41
CA ARG A 61 6.04 1.82 -7.18
C ARG A 61 5.98 1.42 -5.70
N GLU A 62 6.18 2.38 -4.80
CA GLU A 62 6.14 2.16 -3.34
C GLU A 62 4.75 1.70 -2.88
N ASN A 63 3.68 2.34 -3.34
CA ASN A 63 2.31 1.94 -2.99
C ASN A 63 1.96 0.56 -3.57
N LYS A 64 2.45 0.22 -4.78
CA LYS A 64 2.28 -1.11 -5.37
C LYS A 64 3.05 -2.18 -4.58
N LEU A 65 4.27 -1.88 -4.15
CA LEU A 65 5.07 -2.74 -3.27
C LEU A 65 4.34 -2.98 -1.95
N ARG A 66 3.84 -1.92 -1.31
CA ARG A 66 3.12 -2.01 -0.03
C ARG A 66 1.89 -2.93 -0.12
N LEU A 67 1.09 -2.78 -1.17
CA LEU A 67 -0.06 -3.66 -1.45
C LEU A 67 0.37 -5.14 -1.59
N LEU A 68 1.45 -5.41 -2.31
CA LEU A 68 1.97 -6.76 -2.50
C LEU A 68 2.57 -7.35 -1.21
N MET A 69 3.25 -6.54 -0.40
CA MET A 69 3.76 -6.97 0.90
C MET A 69 2.63 -7.31 1.87
N ILE A 70 1.57 -6.50 1.91
CA ILE A 70 0.35 -6.80 2.68
C ILE A 70 -0.22 -8.13 2.20
N TYR A 71 -0.45 -8.28 0.89
CA TYR A 71 -1.03 -9.50 0.33
C TYR A 71 -0.19 -10.75 0.58
N ALA A 72 1.14 -10.65 0.49
CA ALA A 72 2.06 -11.74 0.77
C ALA A 72 2.10 -12.12 2.26
N ALA A 73 1.92 -11.16 3.17
CA ALA A 73 1.86 -11.44 4.60
C ALA A 73 0.58 -12.20 5.00
N ILE A 74 -0.55 -11.90 4.34
CA ILE A 74 -1.83 -12.56 4.63
C ILE A 74 -2.03 -13.86 3.84
N ASN A 75 -1.43 -14.00 2.66
CA ASN A 75 -1.58 -15.17 1.78
C ASN A 75 -0.20 -15.58 1.17
N PRO A 76 0.78 -16.01 1.98
CA PRO A 76 2.12 -16.32 1.51
C PRO A 76 2.15 -17.41 0.43
N GLU A 77 1.19 -18.35 0.46
CA GLU A 77 1.07 -19.44 -0.51
C GLU A 77 0.79 -18.95 -1.94
N LYS A 78 0.28 -17.72 -2.10
CA LYS A 78 0.05 -17.10 -3.42
C LYS A 78 1.34 -16.71 -4.12
N PHE A 79 2.45 -16.63 -3.39
CA PHE A 79 3.75 -16.18 -3.87
C PHE A 79 4.77 -17.33 -4.06
N GLU A 80 4.40 -18.57 -3.76
CA GLU A 80 5.29 -19.74 -3.90
C GLU A 80 5.48 -20.22 -5.34
N ASN A 81 4.68 -19.72 -6.28
CA ASN A 81 4.69 -20.16 -7.67
C ASN A 81 4.82 -18.99 -8.66
N ASP A 82 4.93 -19.34 -9.95
CA ASP A 82 5.09 -18.41 -11.07
C ASP A 82 4.01 -17.31 -11.15
N LYS A 83 2.81 -17.55 -10.58
CA LYS A 83 1.74 -16.53 -10.57
C LYS A 83 2.11 -15.33 -9.69
N GLY A 84 2.72 -15.56 -8.52
CA GLY A 84 3.20 -14.48 -7.65
C GLY A 84 4.30 -13.66 -8.32
N THR A 85 5.23 -14.34 -8.99
CA THR A 85 6.30 -13.70 -9.77
C THR A 85 5.74 -12.79 -10.87
N LYS A 86 4.79 -13.30 -11.66
CA LYS A 86 4.11 -12.52 -12.70
C LYS A 86 3.34 -11.32 -12.16
N MET A 87 2.72 -11.45 -11.00
CA MET A 87 2.01 -10.34 -10.35
C MET A 87 2.97 -9.23 -9.93
N MET A 88 4.12 -9.57 -9.35
CA MET A 88 5.15 -8.59 -9.00
C MET A 88 5.73 -7.89 -10.23
N GLN A 89 5.92 -8.63 -11.33
CA GLN A 89 6.34 -8.06 -12.62
C GLN A 89 5.28 -7.12 -13.20
N LEU A 90 3.99 -7.48 -13.12
CA LEU A 90 2.89 -6.60 -13.53
C LEU A 90 2.88 -5.28 -12.74
N ALA A 91 3.23 -5.34 -11.45
CA ALA A 91 3.37 -4.16 -10.60
C ALA A 91 4.61 -3.30 -10.91
N GLY A 92 5.52 -3.76 -11.79
CA GLY A 92 6.74 -3.05 -12.16
C GLY A 92 7.77 -2.99 -11.04
N LEU A 93 7.81 -4.03 -10.18
CA LEU A 93 8.75 -4.11 -9.07
C LEU A 93 10.16 -4.42 -9.54
N SER A 94 11.14 -3.85 -8.84
CA SER A 94 12.56 -4.20 -9.01
C SER A 94 12.87 -5.55 -8.35
N ALA A 95 14.06 -6.12 -8.63
CA ALA A 95 14.49 -7.36 -7.99
C ALA A 95 14.50 -7.25 -6.45
N ASP A 96 14.98 -6.11 -5.92
CA ASP A 96 15.02 -5.87 -4.48
C ASP A 96 13.62 -5.78 -3.86
N ASP A 97 12.68 -5.14 -4.56
CA ASP A 97 11.28 -5.08 -4.13
C ASP A 97 10.64 -6.48 -4.11
N MET A 98 10.93 -7.31 -5.12
CA MET A 98 10.46 -8.69 -5.17
C MET A 98 11.03 -9.54 -4.03
N ILE A 99 12.28 -9.31 -3.63
CA ILE A 99 12.87 -9.94 -2.44
C ILE A 99 12.11 -9.50 -1.19
N ALA A 100 11.78 -8.22 -1.05
CA ALA A 100 11.02 -7.71 0.10
C ALA A 100 9.63 -8.38 0.22
N VAL A 101 8.90 -8.52 -0.90
CA VAL A 101 7.61 -9.23 -0.93
C VAL A 101 7.78 -10.69 -0.51
N ASN A 102 8.76 -11.40 -1.07
CA ASN A 102 9.00 -12.81 -0.73
C ASN A 102 9.41 -13.02 0.73
N ASN A 103 10.13 -12.05 1.32
CA ASN A 103 10.55 -12.10 2.71
C ASN A 103 9.39 -11.93 3.71
N MET A 104 8.22 -11.46 3.27
CA MET A 104 7.05 -11.32 4.15
C MET A 104 6.64 -12.64 4.79
N ARG A 105 6.85 -13.78 4.10
CA ARG A 105 6.61 -15.12 4.66
C ARG A 105 7.41 -15.41 5.93
N CYS A 106 8.57 -14.78 6.09
CA CYS A 106 9.44 -14.97 7.25
C CYS A 106 8.94 -14.22 8.49
N LEU A 107 7.96 -13.32 8.33
CA LEU A 107 7.36 -12.54 9.41
C LEU A 107 6.09 -13.19 9.96
N CYS A 108 5.49 -14.11 9.20
CA CYS A 108 4.40 -14.95 9.68
C CYS A 108 4.97 -15.93 10.70
N ALA A 109 4.56 -15.83 11.97
CA ALA A 109 4.88 -16.85 12.95
C ALA A 109 4.31 -18.19 12.46
N ASP A 110 5.06 -19.28 12.61
CA ASP A 110 4.54 -20.63 12.41
C ASP A 110 3.30 -20.80 13.31
N THR A 111 2.10 -20.60 12.75
CA THR A 111 0.83 -20.94 13.41
C THR A 111 0.56 -22.43 13.33
N LYS A 112 1.61 -23.25 13.24
CA LYS A 112 1.57 -24.66 13.61
C LYS A 112 1.63 -24.76 15.13
N LYS A 113 0.48 -24.55 15.76
CA LYS A 113 0.17 -25.12 17.08
C LYS A 113 -0.91 -26.16 16.93
#